data_AF-A0A7J6TB60-F1
#
_entry.id   AF-A0A7J6TB60-F1
#
_cell.length_a   1.000
_cell.length_b   1.000
_cell.length_c   1.000
_cell.angle_alpha   90.00
_cell.angle_beta   90.00
_cell.angle_gamma   90.00
#
_symmetry.space_group_name_H-M   'P 1'
#
loop_
_entity.id
_entity.type
_entity.pdbx_description
1 polymer ?
#
loop_
_entity_poly.entity_id
_entity_poly.type
_entity_poly.pdbx_seq_one_letter_code
_entity_poly.pdbx_strand_id
1 'polypeptide(L)'
;MTYKEFAFQHGLINGPDAAEVEKLEQECLDALEETTSVEAWRRANDVCSRIEDHIVNNSRVNMYDVRLYGDYDNVVLTQYLRDPEVRAAMNVDPRAAPWSEDNAAIAYILAGWEQRSASHLYTQLLHNSTRTLLYNGMYDMDCNMIGTARW
;
A
#
# COMPACT_ATOMS: atom_id res chain seq x y z
N MET A 1 -4.93 -10.71 -8.57
CA MET A 1 -5.05 -9.95 -7.29
C MET A 1 -5.43 -10.94 -6.20
N THR A 2 -5.10 -10.68 -4.93
CA THR A 2 -5.29 -11.64 -3.82
C THR A 2 -6.12 -11.09 -2.65
N TYR A 3 -6.60 -9.85 -2.76
CA TYR A 3 -7.35 -9.17 -1.70
C TYR A 3 -8.63 -9.91 -1.32
N LYS A 4 -9.40 -10.39 -2.32
CA LYS A 4 -10.63 -11.17 -2.07
C LYS A 4 -10.36 -12.39 -1.20
N GLU A 5 -9.37 -13.19 -1.58
CA GLU A 5 -9.02 -14.42 -0.87
C GLU A 5 -8.54 -14.13 0.55
N PHE A 6 -7.64 -13.16 0.70
CA PHE A 6 -7.12 -12.78 2.00
C PHE A 6 -8.23 -12.28 2.93
N ALA A 7 -9.05 -11.33 2.45
CA ALA A 7 -10.10 -10.73 3.23
C ALA A 7 -11.18 -11.74 3.63
N PHE A 8 -11.55 -12.66 2.73
CA PHE A 8 -12.51 -13.71 3.04
C PHE A 8 -11.97 -14.71 4.08
N GLN A 9 -10.71 -15.14 3.94
CA GLN A 9 -10.07 -16.06 4.89
C GLN A 9 -9.92 -15.47 6.30
N HIS A 10 -9.76 -14.15 6.40
CA HIS A 10 -9.67 -13.43 7.68
C HIS A 10 -11.03 -12.94 8.21
N GLY A 11 -12.13 -13.26 7.52
CA GLY A 11 -13.48 -12.88 7.95
C GLY A 11 -13.76 -11.38 7.87
N LEU A 12 -13.02 -10.64 7.04
CA LEU A 12 -13.19 -9.20 6.84
C LEU A 12 -14.38 -8.89 5.91
N ILE A 13 -14.71 -9.83 5.04
CA ILE A 13 -15.80 -9.74 4.07
C ILE A 13 -16.63 -11.02 4.09
N ASN A 14 -17.92 -10.90 3.74
CA ASN A 14 -18.84 -12.03 3.57
C ASN A 14 -19.02 -12.40 2.08
N GLY A 15 -19.93 -13.32 1.77
CA GLY A 15 -20.21 -13.76 0.39
C GLY A 15 -20.61 -12.63 -0.57
N PRO A 16 -21.65 -11.83 -0.25
CA PRO A 16 -21.99 -10.63 -1.02
C PRO A 16 -20.83 -9.65 -1.22
N ASP A 17 -20.08 -9.34 -0.17
CA ASP A 17 -18.93 -8.43 -0.26
C ASP A 17 -17.82 -9.01 -1.17
N ALA A 18 -17.58 -10.33 -1.11
CA ALA A 18 -16.60 -10.99 -1.97
C ALA A 18 -16.95 -10.90 -3.46
N ALA A 19 -18.23 -10.89 -3.82
CA ALA A 19 -18.67 -10.68 -5.19
C ALA A 19 -18.43 -9.23 -5.66
N GLU A 20 -18.60 -8.24 -4.79
CA GLU A 20 -18.27 -6.85 -5.11
C GLU A 20 -16.75 -6.64 -5.24
N VAL A 21 -15.96 -7.24 -4.34
CA VAL A 21 -14.49 -7.22 -4.44
C VAL A 21 -14.03 -7.85 -5.76
N GLU A 22 -14.61 -8.97 -6.19
CA GLU A 22 -14.28 -9.59 -7.48
C GLU A 22 -14.57 -8.67 -8.68
N LYS A 23 -15.67 -7.92 -8.62
CA LYS A 23 -15.99 -6.92 -9.62
C LYS A 23 -14.97 -5.77 -9.63
N LEU A 24 -14.58 -5.28 -8.45
CA LEU A 24 -13.55 -4.24 -8.32
C LEU A 24 -12.17 -4.72 -8.80
N GLU A 25 -11.82 -5.99 -8.55
CA GLU A 25 -10.61 -6.63 -9.09
C GLU A 25 -10.64 -6.63 -10.62
N GLN A 26 -11.78 -6.95 -11.24
CA GLN A 26 -11.91 -6.88 -12.70
C GLN A 26 -11.81 -5.44 -13.22
N GLU A 27 -12.49 -4.47 -12.58
CA GLU A 27 -12.38 -3.04 -12.94
C GLU A 27 -10.93 -2.55 -12.89
N CYS A 28 -10.16 -2.98 -11.89
CA CYS A 28 -8.73 -2.69 -11.79
C CYS A 28 -7.95 -3.32 -12.95
N LEU A 29 -8.14 -4.60 -13.24
CA LEU A 29 -7.46 -5.28 -14.35
C LEU A 29 -7.72 -4.58 -15.69
N ASP A 30 -8.99 -4.25 -15.97
CA ASP A 30 -9.37 -3.53 -17.19
C ASP A 30 -8.69 -2.15 -17.25
N ALA A 31 -8.68 -1.42 -16.13
CA ALA A 31 -8.02 -0.12 -16.05
C ALA A 31 -6.50 -0.20 -16.31
N LEU A 32 -5.85 -1.30 -15.91
CA LEU A 32 -4.42 -1.54 -16.13
C LEU A 32 -4.10 -1.81 -17.62
N GLU A 33 -4.96 -2.56 -18.32
CA GLU A 33 -4.78 -2.86 -19.76
C GLU A 33 -4.83 -1.60 -20.64
N GLU A 34 -5.57 -0.57 -20.21
CA GLU A 34 -5.76 0.68 -20.95
C GLU A 34 -4.66 1.75 -20.66
N THR A 35 -3.66 1.43 -19.83
CA THR A 35 -2.67 2.42 -19.38
C THR A 35 -1.60 2.75 -20.42
N THR A 36 -1.63 3.98 -20.94
CA THR A 36 -0.65 4.46 -21.95
C THR A 36 0.06 5.76 -21.55
N SER A 37 -0.37 6.41 -20.47
CA SER A 37 0.19 7.67 -19.97
C SER A 37 0.29 7.69 -18.44
N VAL A 38 1.06 8.63 -17.88
CA VAL A 38 1.18 8.80 -16.42
C VAL A 38 -0.19 9.08 -15.78
N GLU A 39 -1.04 9.87 -16.43
CA GLU A 39 -2.39 10.15 -15.96
C GLU A 39 -3.29 8.91 -16.02
N ALA A 40 -3.12 8.04 -17.03
CA ALA A 40 -3.86 6.79 -17.11
C ALA A 40 -3.43 5.83 -15.98
N TRP A 41 -2.12 5.73 -15.70
CA TRP A 41 -1.61 4.98 -14.56
C TRP A 41 -2.12 5.49 -13.21
N ARG A 42 -2.20 6.81 -13.04
CA ARG A 42 -2.77 7.41 -11.83
C ARG A 42 -4.25 7.05 -11.65
N ARG A 43 -5.04 7.12 -12.73
CA ARG A 43 -6.44 6.68 -12.68
C ARG A 43 -6.58 5.18 -12.39
N ALA A 44 -5.72 4.35 -12.97
CA ALA A 44 -5.71 2.92 -12.67
C ALA A 44 -5.41 2.68 -11.19
N ASN A 45 -4.46 3.41 -10.61
CA ASN A 45 -4.20 3.39 -9.17
C ASN A 45 -5.47 3.72 -8.36
N ASP A 46 -6.15 4.82 -8.68
CA ASP A 46 -7.40 5.20 -8.00
C ASP A 46 -8.49 4.11 -8.12
N VAL A 47 -8.59 3.44 -9.27
CA VAL A 47 -9.53 2.32 -9.46
C VAL A 47 -9.15 1.11 -8.61
N CYS A 48 -7.87 0.73 -8.60
CA CYS A 48 -7.38 -0.43 -7.86
C CYS A 48 -7.48 -0.23 -6.34
N SER A 49 -7.22 0.98 -5.82
CA SER A 49 -7.36 1.29 -4.39
C SER A 49 -8.80 1.14 -3.85
N ARG A 50 -9.81 1.18 -4.73
CA ARG A 50 -11.22 0.95 -4.33
C ARG A 50 -11.43 -0.45 -3.73
N ILE A 51 -10.59 -1.41 -4.07
CA ILE A 51 -10.65 -2.78 -3.51
C ILE A 51 -10.40 -2.74 -2.00
N GLU A 52 -9.29 -2.13 -1.59
CA GLU A 52 -8.92 -1.97 -0.19
C GLU A 52 -9.92 -1.07 0.54
N ASP A 53 -10.32 0.05 -0.07
CA ASP A 53 -11.32 0.97 0.49
C ASP A 53 -12.63 0.23 0.79
N HIS A 54 -13.09 -0.63 -0.12
CA HIS A 54 -14.31 -1.41 0.09
C HIS A 54 -14.17 -2.35 1.29
N ILE A 55 -13.07 -3.09 1.38
CA ILE A 55 -12.82 -4.02 2.48
C ILE A 55 -12.70 -3.30 3.82
N VAL A 56 -11.93 -2.20 3.89
CA VAL A 56 -11.75 -1.41 5.11
C VAL A 56 -13.05 -0.75 5.54
N ASN A 57 -13.83 -0.19 4.62
CA ASN A 57 -15.10 0.45 4.96
C ASN A 57 -16.13 -0.53 5.55
N ASN A 58 -16.12 -1.78 5.09
CA ASN A 58 -17.02 -2.82 5.60
C ASN A 58 -16.54 -3.44 6.91
N SER A 59 -15.23 -3.73 7.02
CA SER A 59 -14.65 -4.44 8.18
C SER A 59 -14.22 -3.53 9.32
N ARG A 60 -13.93 -2.25 9.03
CA ARG A 60 -13.37 -1.23 9.94
C ARG A 60 -11.97 -1.54 10.48
N VAL A 61 -11.30 -2.56 9.96
CA VAL A 61 -9.96 -2.93 10.41
C VAL A 61 -8.92 -1.97 9.86
N ASN A 62 -7.76 -1.92 10.51
CA ASN A 62 -6.58 -1.27 9.96
C ASN A 62 -6.05 -2.10 8.76
N MET A 63 -5.78 -1.46 7.63
CA MET A 63 -5.31 -2.15 6.41
C MET A 63 -3.92 -2.79 6.57
N TYR A 64 -3.09 -2.26 7.46
CA TYR A 64 -1.73 -2.73 7.72
C TYR A 64 -1.66 -3.79 8.83
N ASP A 65 -2.72 -3.94 9.64
CA ASP A 65 -2.88 -5.02 10.60
C ASP A 65 -4.36 -5.29 10.86
N VAL A 66 -4.89 -6.34 10.24
CA VAL A 66 -6.33 -6.66 10.29
C VAL A 66 -6.85 -7.08 11.67
N ARG A 67 -5.97 -7.18 12.67
CA ARG A 67 -6.34 -7.42 14.07
C ARG A 67 -6.67 -6.12 14.82
N LEU A 68 -6.35 -4.97 14.24
CA LEU A 68 -6.52 -3.65 14.82
C LEU A 68 -7.68 -2.90 14.17
N TYR A 69 -8.19 -1.88 14.87
CA TYR A 69 -9.20 -0.95 14.37
C TYR A 69 -8.65 0.47 14.43
N GLY A 70 -8.96 1.28 13.42
CA GLY A 70 -8.44 2.64 13.30
C GLY A 70 -6.96 2.69 12.92
N ASP A 71 -6.42 3.91 12.81
CA ASP A 71 -5.02 4.14 12.42
C ASP A 71 -4.05 4.07 13.61
N TYR A 72 -2.75 3.95 13.29
CA TYR A 72 -1.69 4.01 14.30
C TYR A 72 -1.58 5.42 14.90
N ASP A 73 -1.40 5.51 16.22
CA ASP A 73 -1.10 6.76 16.90
C ASP A 73 0.40 7.06 16.85
N ASN A 74 0.78 7.93 15.91
CA ASN A 74 2.16 8.38 15.73
C ASN A 74 2.44 9.76 16.38
N VAL A 75 1.60 10.22 17.30
CA VAL A 75 1.72 11.56 17.93
C VAL A 75 3.07 11.72 18.65
N VAL A 76 3.50 10.70 19.40
CA VAL A 76 4.77 10.75 20.15
C VAL A 76 5.97 10.88 19.22
N LEU A 77 6.01 10.08 18.14
CA LEU A 77 7.07 10.15 17.13
C LEU A 77 7.07 11.53 16.44
N THR A 78 5.89 12.00 16.06
CA THR A 78 5.71 13.31 15.42
C THR A 78 6.21 14.45 16.29
N GLN A 79 5.86 14.44 17.58
CA GLN A 79 6.31 15.45 18.54
C GLN A 79 7.83 15.40 18.71
N TYR A 80 8.41 14.21 18.89
CA TYR A 80 9.85 14.04 19.05
C TYR A 80 10.63 14.55 17.84
N LEU A 81 10.22 14.20 16.61
CA LEU A 81 10.92 14.62 15.39
C LEU A 81 10.67 16.10 15.00
N ARG A 82 9.69 16.75 15.63
CA ARG A 82 9.45 18.19 15.51
C ARG A 82 10.14 19.02 16.58
N ASP A 83 10.65 18.40 17.64
CA ASP A 83 11.35 19.09 18.72
C ASP A 83 12.60 19.83 18.19
N PRO A 84 12.78 21.13 18.49
CA PRO A 84 13.92 21.90 18.00
C PRO A 84 15.29 21.37 18.43
N GLU A 85 15.41 20.84 19.65
CA GLU A 85 16.67 20.29 20.16
C GLU A 85 16.99 18.98 19.45
N VAL A 86 16.00 18.13 19.23
CA VAL A 86 16.16 16.88 18.44
C VAL A 86 16.57 17.20 17.00
N ARG A 87 15.90 18.16 16.36
CA ARG A 87 16.23 18.59 14.99
C ARG A 87 17.63 19.19 14.89
N ALA A 88 18.04 19.99 15.87
CA ALA A 88 19.39 20.55 15.95
C ALA A 88 20.43 19.44 16.14
N ALA A 89 20.18 18.47 17.02
CA ALA A 89 21.05 17.32 17.24
C ALA A 89 21.22 16.45 15.98
N MET A 90 20.17 16.36 15.14
CA MET A 90 20.21 15.70 13.83
C MET A 90 20.78 16.56 12.69
N ASN A 91 21.21 17.79 12.98
CA ASN A 91 21.69 18.76 11.98
C ASN A 91 20.67 19.07 10.87
N VAL A 92 19.37 19.07 11.20
CA VAL A 92 18.33 19.48 10.26
C VAL A 92 18.43 20.98 10.01
N ASP A 93 18.43 21.40 8.74
CA ASP A 93 18.43 22.82 8.38
C ASP A 93 17.23 23.53 9.04
N PRO A 94 17.43 24.64 9.78
CA PRO A 94 16.34 25.39 10.41
C PRO A 94 15.26 25.87 9.45
N ARG A 95 15.55 25.95 8.15
CA ARG A 95 14.60 26.33 7.08
C ARG A 95 13.74 25.17 6.59
N ALA A 96 14.11 23.92 6.92
CA ALA A 96 13.33 22.76 6.52
C ALA A 96 11.96 22.77 7.20
N ALA A 97 10.94 22.28 6.49
CA ALA A 97 9.60 22.13 7.03
C ALA A 97 9.59 21.25 8.31
N PRO A 98 8.56 21.39 9.16
CA PRO A 98 8.31 20.43 10.23
C PRO A 98 8.23 19.01 9.67
N TRP A 99 8.72 18.03 10.43
CA TRP A 99 8.65 16.63 10.03
C TRP A 99 7.18 16.19 9.84
N SER A 100 6.93 15.40 8.81
CA SER A 100 5.69 14.64 8.60
C SER A 100 6.06 13.21 8.20
N GLU A 101 5.20 12.26 8.52
CA GLU A 101 5.40 10.85 8.19
C GLU A 101 5.34 10.63 6.66
N ASP A 102 4.40 11.33 6.03
CA ASP A 102 4.05 11.22 4.63
C ASP A 102 4.02 12.59 3.94
N ASN A 103 4.02 12.57 2.61
CA ASN A 103 3.97 13.77 1.78
C ASN A 103 2.99 13.55 0.62
N ALA A 104 1.81 14.16 0.73
CA ALA A 104 0.73 14.02 -0.25
C ALA A 104 1.12 14.44 -1.68
N ALA A 105 2.02 15.42 -1.83
CA ALA A 105 2.48 15.83 -3.16
C ALA A 105 3.34 14.76 -3.82
N ILE A 106 4.21 14.09 -3.04
CA ILE A 106 5.01 12.96 -3.51
C ILE A 106 4.11 11.75 -3.80
N ALA A 107 3.16 11.43 -2.91
CA ALA A 107 2.19 10.36 -3.14
C ALA A 107 1.42 10.56 -4.46
N TYR A 108 0.93 11.78 -4.73
CA TYR A 108 0.24 12.12 -5.98
C TYR A 108 1.12 11.93 -7.23
N ILE A 109 2.41 12.26 -7.13
CA ILE A 109 3.37 12.07 -8.23
C ILE A 109 3.59 10.57 -8.47
N LEU A 110 3.81 9.79 -7.40
CA LEU A 110 4.12 8.37 -7.47
C LEU A 110 2.92 7.49 -7.84
N ALA A 111 1.69 7.93 -7.59
CA ALA A 111 0.48 7.24 -8.04
C ALA A 111 0.45 7.00 -9.56
N GLY A 112 1.17 7.80 -10.37
CA GLY A 112 1.34 7.55 -11.82
C GLY A 112 2.29 6.39 -12.18
N TRP A 113 2.85 5.71 -11.18
CA TRP A 113 3.84 4.65 -11.30
C TRP A 113 3.55 3.44 -10.41
N GLU A 114 2.77 3.60 -9.35
CA GLU A 114 2.49 2.58 -8.32
C GLU A 114 2.09 1.22 -8.91
N GLN A 115 1.15 1.19 -9.85
CA GLN A 115 0.64 -0.05 -10.43
C GLN A 115 1.57 -0.69 -11.47
N ARG A 116 2.75 -0.11 -11.74
CA ARG A 116 3.72 -0.68 -12.69
C ARG A 116 4.54 -1.76 -12.01
N SER A 117 4.39 -2.99 -12.47
CA SER A 117 5.06 -4.13 -11.86
C SER A 117 6.59 -4.04 -11.95
N ALA A 118 7.25 -4.09 -10.79
CA ALA A 118 8.71 -4.24 -10.66
C ALA A 118 9.16 -5.73 -10.60
N SER A 119 8.24 -6.70 -10.72
CA SER A 119 8.53 -8.14 -10.63
C SER A 119 9.64 -8.60 -11.59
N HIS A 120 9.65 -8.05 -12.80
CA HIS A 120 10.65 -8.35 -13.83
C HIS A 120 12.09 -7.96 -13.45
N LEU A 121 12.30 -7.12 -12.43
CA LEU A 121 13.63 -6.79 -11.92
C LEU A 121 14.18 -7.89 -11.01
N TYR A 122 13.31 -8.64 -10.32
CA TYR A 122 13.73 -9.72 -9.43
C TYR A 122 14.37 -10.88 -10.20
N THR A 123 13.90 -11.20 -11.40
CA THR A 123 14.55 -12.22 -12.23
C THR A 123 16.00 -11.86 -12.50
N GLN A 124 16.31 -10.58 -12.77
CA GLN A 124 17.67 -10.10 -12.99
C GLN A 124 18.52 -10.20 -11.71
N LEU A 125 17.96 -9.85 -10.55
CA LEU A 125 18.65 -9.99 -9.26
C LEU A 125 19.02 -11.46 -8.98
N LEU A 126 18.08 -12.37 -9.22
CA LEU A 126 18.28 -13.81 -9.00
C LEU A 126 19.30 -14.40 -10.00
N HIS A 127 19.25 -14.00 -11.27
CA HIS A 127 20.25 -14.40 -12.27
C HIS A 127 21.66 -13.96 -11.88
N ASN A 128 21.81 -12.78 -11.25
CA ASN A 128 23.08 -12.27 -10.78
C ASN A 128 23.54 -12.86 -9.43
N SER A 129 22.86 -13.90 -8.94
CA SER A 129 23.14 -14.54 -7.64
C SER A 129 23.08 -13.57 -6.46
N THR A 130 22.31 -12.49 -6.57
CA THR A 130 22.02 -11.60 -5.45
C THR A 130 21.16 -12.36 -4.45
N ARG A 131 21.62 -12.44 -3.20
CA ARG A 131 20.81 -13.01 -2.13
C ARG A 131 19.66 -12.07 -1.82
N THR A 132 18.44 -12.54 -2.05
CA THR A 132 17.21 -11.77 -1.85
C THR A 132 16.36 -12.44 -0.77
N LEU A 133 15.88 -11.66 0.19
CA LEU A 133 14.90 -12.09 1.19
C LEU A 133 13.58 -11.36 0.94
N LEU A 134 12.53 -12.14 0.72
CA LEU A 134 11.15 -11.66 0.73
C LEU A 134 10.52 -12.12 2.04
N TYR A 135 10.11 -11.17 2.87
CA TYR A 135 9.40 -11.43 4.12
C TYR A 135 8.13 -10.61 4.13
N ASN A 136 7.09 -11.11 4.78
CA ASN A 136 5.79 -10.45 4.82
C ASN A 136 5.04 -10.82 6.09
N GLY A 137 4.27 -9.87 6.63
CA GLY A 137 3.46 -10.08 7.83
C GLY A 137 2.17 -10.81 7.49
N MET A 138 1.80 -11.83 8.28
CA MET A 138 0.60 -12.63 7.98
C MET A 138 -0.73 -11.90 8.17
N TYR A 139 -0.72 -10.72 8.81
CA TYR A 139 -1.91 -9.90 9.11
C TYR A 139 -1.95 -8.57 8.35
N ASP A 140 -0.99 -8.34 7.46
CA ASP A 140 -0.98 -7.19 6.55
C ASP A 140 -1.94 -7.47 5.38
N MET A 141 -2.91 -6.59 5.15
CA MET A 141 -3.85 -6.74 4.02
C MET A 141 -3.35 -6.03 2.77
N ASP A 142 -2.84 -4.80 2.95
CA ASP A 142 -2.33 -3.90 1.91
C ASP A 142 -1.32 -4.62 1.02
N CYS A 143 -0.31 -5.25 1.63
CA CYS A 143 0.68 -6.07 0.95
C CYS A 143 0.62 -7.55 1.38
N ASN A 144 -0.56 -8.17 1.31
CA ASN A 144 -0.79 -9.48 1.93
C ASN A 144 0.13 -10.64 1.50
N MET A 145 0.26 -11.61 2.41
CA MET A 145 1.16 -12.76 2.24
C MET A 145 0.78 -13.66 1.06
N ILE A 146 -0.50 -13.70 0.69
CA ILE A 146 -0.99 -14.51 -0.43
C ILE A 146 -0.49 -13.88 -1.74
N GLY A 147 -0.55 -12.55 -1.86
CA GLY A 147 0.01 -11.80 -2.97
C GLY A 147 1.52 -11.97 -3.05
N THR A 148 2.21 -11.79 -1.91
CA THR A 148 3.66 -11.96 -1.82
C THR A 148 4.14 -13.40 -2.08
N ALA A 149 3.29 -14.42 -1.95
CA ALA A 149 3.64 -15.80 -2.28
C ALA A 149 3.39 -16.16 -3.76
N ARG A 150 2.56 -15.39 -4.48
CA ARG A 150 2.07 -15.73 -5.83
C ARG A 150 2.53 -14.80 -6.95
N TRP A 151 3.24 -13.72 -6.62
CA TRP A 151 3.73 -12.72 -7.59
C TRP A 151 4.68 -13.30 -8.64
#